data_AF-A0AA37F2H9-F1
#
_entry.id   AF-A0AA37F2H9-F1
#
_cell.length_a   1.000
_cell.length_b   1.000
_cell.length_c   1.000
_cell.angle_alpha   90.00
_cell.angle_beta   90.00
_cell.angle_gamma   90.00
#
_symmetry.space_group_name_H-M   'P 1'
#
loop_
_entity.id
_entity.type
_entity.pdbx_description
1 polymer ?
#
loop_
_entity_poly.entity_id
_entity_poly.type
_entity_poly.pdbx_seq_one_letter_code
_entity_poly.pdbx_strand_id
1 'polypeptide(L)'
;MGAWTGPADFPLEGPMLAVLHGELEPHPWRDPSAAADAYGLFYARSEALGWLTPAHGCAPQGGWAMNDAGRPEDPSAWLPQIAWFQVQVTHPLHPERPLPTQAFLNCIDDVMARMGRLNLKAVQLLLPLPNLGDPARHSSVEALGVLLQGAGWLTDGPPSRSTHVWVTLDSGQDPAIITAAPHMREYMQELRQDAFLMSSAAGTEQDAPVLEPAVWDDAWPGPSKHRAAFHGALAEWSLDAVGWLAGLLSEVAARQGVHTPLLFTAVKA
;
A
#
# COMPACT_ATOMS: atom_id res chain seq x y z
N MET A 1 31.74 13.09 13.81
CA MET A 1 30.83 14.22 13.56
C MET A 1 31.27 14.92 12.29
N GLY A 2 30.67 14.58 11.16
CA GLY A 2 30.78 15.33 9.91
C GLY A 2 29.37 15.68 9.49
N ALA A 3 29.03 16.97 9.56
CA ALA A 3 27.74 17.48 9.11
C ALA A 3 27.72 17.47 7.58
N TRP A 4 26.70 16.84 7.01
CA TRP A 4 26.45 16.85 5.57
C TRP A 4 25.72 18.16 5.23
N THR A 5 26.36 19.01 4.44
CA THR A 5 25.78 20.25 3.89
C THR A 5 25.76 20.13 2.38
N GLY A 6 24.63 19.65 1.85
CA GLY A 6 24.26 19.67 0.44
C GLY A 6 22.80 20.11 0.32
N PRO A 7 22.38 20.69 -0.81
CA PRO A 7 21.01 21.17 -0.98
C PRO A 7 20.03 19.99 -0.84
N ALA A 8 18.89 20.26 -0.20
CA ALA A 8 17.81 19.30 0.02
C ALA A 8 17.10 18.96 -1.30
N ASP A 9 17.77 18.18 -2.15
CA ASP A 9 17.13 17.45 -3.24
C ASP A 9 16.64 16.12 -2.64
N PHE A 10 15.38 16.09 -2.18
CA PHE A 10 14.70 14.80 -2.02
C PHE A 10 14.64 14.15 -3.41
N PRO A 11 15.12 12.90 -3.60
CA PRO A 11 14.91 12.22 -4.87
C PRO A 11 13.41 12.18 -5.17
N LEU A 12 13.04 12.48 -6.41
CA LEU A 12 11.68 12.72 -6.91
C LEU A 12 10.70 11.54 -6.74
N GLU A 13 11.13 10.41 -6.19
CA GLU A 13 10.37 9.17 -6.08
C GLU A 13 10.59 8.65 -4.65
N GLY A 14 9.53 8.63 -3.82
CA GLY A 14 9.61 8.09 -2.46
C GLY A 14 9.60 6.57 -2.42
N PRO A 15 9.97 5.93 -1.30
CA PRO A 15 9.84 4.50 -1.16
C PRO A 15 8.37 4.09 -1.06
N MET A 16 8.04 2.92 -1.61
CA MET A 16 6.83 2.20 -1.26
C MET A 16 7.19 1.14 -0.24
N LEU A 17 6.48 1.15 0.89
CA LEU A 17 6.74 0.24 2.00
C LEU A 17 5.44 -0.43 2.42
N ALA A 18 5.45 -1.73 2.64
CA ALA A 18 4.33 -2.47 3.18
C ALA A 18 4.72 -3.15 4.49
N VAL A 19 3.85 -3.05 5.49
CA VAL A 19 3.96 -3.73 6.77
C VAL A 19 2.74 -4.61 6.97
N LEU A 20 2.96 -5.88 7.26
CA LEU A 20 1.89 -6.86 7.51
C LEU A 20 1.75 -7.13 9.00
N HIS A 21 0.51 -7.16 9.48
CA HIS A 21 0.19 -7.47 10.87
C HIS A 21 -0.77 -8.66 10.99
N GLY A 22 -0.59 -9.48 12.03
CA GLY A 22 -1.39 -10.68 12.29
C GLY A 22 -0.53 -11.86 12.73
N GLU A 23 -0.82 -13.05 12.20
CA GLU A 23 -0.06 -14.27 12.54
C GLU A 23 0.48 -14.95 11.28
N LEU A 24 1.67 -15.54 11.39
CA LEU A 24 2.24 -16.41 10.38
C LEU A 24 2.64 -17.72 11.04
N GLU A 25 1.98 -18.80 10.62
CA GLU A 25 2.36 -20.16 11.00
C GLU A 25 3.37 -20.68 9.96
N PRO A 26 4.67 -20.82 10.30
CA PRO A 26 5.66 -21.30 9.34
C PRO A 26 5.35 -22.73 8.89
N HIS A 27 5.63 -23.03 7.62
CA HIS A 27 5.47 -24.40 7.15
C HIS A 27 6.39 -25.37 7.90
N PRO A 28 5.92 -26.57 8.32
CA PRO A 28 6.73 -27.53 9.07
C PRO A 28 8.00 -28.00 8.35
N TRP A 29 7.99 -27.96 7.01
CA TRP A 29 9.12 -28.36 6.17
C TRP A 29 10.15 -27.25 5.95
N ARG A 30 9.88 -26.02 6.39
CA ARG A 30 10.78 -24.89 6.21
C ARG A 30 11.75 -24.83 7.39
N ASP A 31 13.03 -24.99 7.08
CA ASP A 31 14.12 -24.82 8.04
C ASP A 31 14.10 -23.37 8.58
N PRO A 32 14.07 -23.15 9.91
CA PRO A 32 14.23 -21.83 10.50
C PRO A 32 15.53 -21.13 10.11
N SER A 33 16.55 -21.89 9.71
CA SER A 33 17.84 -21.41 9.19
C SER A 33 17.91 -21.36 7.66
N ALA A 34 16.79 -21.58 6.96
CA ALA A 34 16.74 -21.57 5.50
C ALA A 34 17.41 -20.31 4.93
N ALA A 35 18.28 -20.52 3.93
CA ALA A 35 19.11 -19.48 3.34
C ALA A 35 18.33 -18.31 2.69
N ALA A 36 17.08 -18.54 2.29
CA ALA A 36 16.22 -17.51 1.73
C ALA A 36 15.29 -16.94 2.82
N ASP A 37 15.59 -15.73 3.26
CA ASP A 37 14.72 -14.92 4.11
C ASP A 37 13.62 -14.22 3.29
N ALA A 38 12.85 -13.33 3.93
CA ALA A 38 11.79 -12.56 3.26
C ALA A 38 12.34 -11.73 2.09
N TYR A 39 13.51 -11.11 2.28
CA TYR A 39 14.19 -10.32 1.25
C TYR A 39 14.54 -11.17 0.02
N GLY A 40 15.25 -12.29 0.22
CA GLY A 40 15.69 -13.15 -0.89
C GLY A 40 14.53 -13.72 -1.69
N LEU A 41 13.44 -14.11 -1.02
CA LEU A 41 12.23 -14.60 -1.71
C LEU A 41 11.52 -13.49 -2.48
N PHE A 42 11.39 -12.30 -1.89
CA PHE A 42 10.73 -11.17 -2.55
C PHE A 42 11.54 -10.66 -3.74
N TYR A 43 12.87 -10.61 -3.62
CA TYR A 43 13.77 -10.31 -4.73
C TYR A 43 13.56 -11.29 -5.88
N ALA A 44 13.67 -12.60 -5.61
CA ALA A 44 13.52 -13.63 -6.64
C ALA A 44 12.13 -13.60 -7.31
N ARG A 45 11.06 -13.32 -6.54
CA ARG A 45 9.72 -13.21 -7.10
C ARG A 45 9.54 -11.97 -7.96
N SER A 46 10.03 -10.83 -7.48
CA SER A 46 10.00 -9.57 -8.22
C SER A 46 10.81 -9.66 -9.52
N GLU A 47 11.96 -10.34 -9.51
CA GLU A 47 12.76 -10.62 -10.71
C GLU A 47 12.00 -11.50 -11.70
N ALA A 48 11.43 -12.61 -11.23
CA ALA A 48 10.70 -13.56 -12.06
C ALA A 48 9.46 -12.96 -12.75
N LEU A 49 8.85 -11.94 -12.14
CA LEU A 49 7.71 -11.21 -12.69
C LEU A 49 8.11 -9.98 -13.52
N GLY A 50 9.41 -9.69 -13.65
CA GLY A 50 9.92 -8.53 -14.39
C GLY A 50 9.69 -7.19 -13.70
N TRP A 51 9.43 -7.19 -12.39
CA TRP A 51 9.23 -5.97 -11.62
C TRP A 51 10.54 -5.32 -11.16
N LEU A 52 11.62 -6.09 -11.02
CA LEU A 52 12.91 -5.52 -10.62
C LEU A 52 13.57 -4.79 -11.78
N THR A 53 14.00 -3.55 -11.52
CA THR A 53 14.97 -2.87 -12.37
C THR A 53 16.32 -3.58 -12.26
N PRO A 54 16.83 -4.19 -13.34
CA PRO A 54 18.12 -4.86 -13.30
C PRO A 54 19.23 -3.83 -13.12
N ALA A 55 20.27 -4.21 -12.36
CA ALA A 55 21.44 -3.37 -12.13
C ALA A 55 22.26 -3.10 -13.41
N HIS A 56 21.91 -3.70 -14.54
CA HIS A 56 22.65 -3.62 -15.81
C HIS A 56 21.78 -2.92 -16.86
N GLY A 57 22.22 -1.74 -17.31
CA GLY A 57 21.42 -0.73 -18.03
C GLY A 57 20.99 -1.04 -19.47
N CYS A 58 20.84 -2.30 -19.86
CA CYS A 58 20.40 -2.69 -21.22
C CYS A 58 19.12 -3.56 -21.25
N ALA A 59 18.54 -3.88 -20.10
CA ALA A 59 17.28 -4.63 -20.02
C ALA A 59 16.07 -3.69 -19.82
N PRO A 60 14.84 -4.15 -20.16
CA PRO A 60 13.63 -3.40 -19.84
C PRO A 60 13.63 -3.00 -18.37
N GLN A 61 13.34 -1.73 -18.12
CA GLN A 61 13.30 -1.19 -16.77
C GLN A 61 12.08 -1.75 -16.03
N GLY A 62 12.30 -2.33 -14.85
CA GLY A 62 11.23 -2.86 -13.99
C GLY A 62 10.48 -1.75 -13.27
N GLY A 63 9.34 -2.07 -12.66
CA GLY A 63 8.52 -1.08 -11.94
C GLY A 63 9.12 -0.60 -10.61
N TRP A 64 10.09 -1.31 -10.03
CA TRP A 64 10.76 -0.90 -8.79
C TRP A 64 12.18 -1.47 -8.66
N ALA A 65 12.98 -0.87 -7.77
CA ALA A 65 14.20 -1.46 -7.23
C ALA A 65 13.94 -1.95 -5.80
N MET A 66 14.62 -3.03 -5.41
CA MET A 66 14.53 -3.57 -4.07
C MET A 66 15.38 -2.74 -3.10
N ASN A 67 14.80 -2.31 -1.98
CA ASN A 67 15.55 -1.65 -0.90
C ASN A 67 15.85 -2.65 0.20
N ASP A 68 14.84 -3.06 0.96
CA ASP A 68 15.01 -3.90 2.13
C ASP A 68 13.70 -4.65 2.48
N ALA A 69 13.80 -5.73 3.26
CA ALA A 69 12.67 -6.49 3.75
C ALA A 69 13.08 -7.34 4.95
N GLY A 70 12.19 -7.49 5.91
CA GLY A 70 12.52 -8.17 7.15
C GLY A 70 11.33 -8.59 7.99
N ARG A 71 11.65 -9.07 9.18
CA ARG A 71 10.70 -9.37 10.25
C ARG A 71 10.88 -8.34 11.38
N PRO A 72 9.84 -8.03 12.15
CA PRO A 72 9.98 -7.12 13.29
C PRO A 72 10.83 -7.74 14.38
N GLU A 73 11.45 -6.86 15.17
CA GLU A 73 12.26 -7.25 16.32
C GLU A 73 11.44 -7.43 17.61
N ASP A 74 10.23 -6.84 17.69
CA ASP A 74 9.39 -6.84 18.90
C ASP A 74 8.00 -7.48 18.66
N PRO A 75 7.72 -8.67 19.22
CA PRO A 75 6.43 -9.35 19.10
C PRO A 75 5.37 -8.90 20.12
N SER A 76 5.65 -7.92 20.98
CA SER A 76 4.78 -7.56 22.13
C SER A 76 3.61 -6.62 21.82
N ALA A 77 3.48 -6.14 20.58
CA ALA A 77 2.35 -5.30 20.18
C ALA A 77 1.02 -6.07 20.19
N TRP A 78 -0.08 -5.38 20.53
CA TRP A 78 -1.43 -5.97 20.51
C TRP A 78 -1.84 -6.50 19.13
N LEU A 79 -1.27 -5.90 18.07
CA LEU A 79 -1.33 -6.40 16.70
C LEU A 79 0.10 -6.59 16.18
N PRO A 80 0.68 -7.79 16.37
CA PRO A 80 2.08 -8.02 16.05
C PRO A 80 2.31 -7.86 14.55
N GLN A 81 3.37 -7.14 14.23
CA GLN A 81 3.93 -7.13 12.88
C GLN A 81 4.48 -8.54 12.57
N ILE A 82 4.42 -8.94 11.31
CA ILE A 82 4.90 -10.25 10.85
C ILE A 82 6.08 -10.08 9.90
N ALA A 83 5.95 -9.12 8.98
CA ALA A 83 6.93 -8.86 7.94
C ALA A 83 6.78 -7.42 7.44
N TRP A 84 7.84 -6.89 6.85
CA TRP A 84 7.83 -5.64 6.13
C TRP A 84 8.67 -5.74 4.87
N PHE A 85 8.31 -4.95 3.86
CA PHE A 85 8.94 -4.93 2.55
C PHE A 85 9.03 -3.48 2.07
N GLN A 86 10.18 -3.07 1.55
CA GLN A 86 10.43 -1.75 1.05
C GLN A 86 11.05 -1.82 -0.35
N VAL A 87 10.45 -1.08 -1.27
CA VAL A 87 10.94 -0.91 -2.63
C VAL A 87 11.06 0.57 -2.95
N GLN A 88 11.98 0.89 -3.84
CA GLN A 88 12.05 2.20 -4.48
C GLN A 88 11.30 2.12 -5.80
N VAL A 89 10.27 2.95 -5.99
CA VAL A 89 9.70 3.13 -7.34
C VAL A 89 10.80 3.80 -8.17
N THR A 90 11.17 3.22 -9.31
CA THR A 90 12.40 3.57 -10.05
C THR A 90 12.17 4.43 -11.30
N HIS A 91 10.91 4.69 -11.63
CA HIS A 91 10.52 5.45 -12.81
C HIS A 91 9.34 6.35 -12.49
N PRO A 92 9.24 7.50 -13.18
CA PRO A 92 8.01 8.26 -13.16
C PRO A 92 6.92 7.33 -13.68
N LEU A 93 6.01 6.91 -12.81
CA LEU A 93 4.87 6.06 -13.17
C LEU A 93 4.21 6.67 -14.39
N HIS A 94 3.82 5.92 -15.41
CA HIS A 94 3.12 6.54 -16.55
C HIS A 94 1.87 7.30 -16.04
N PRO A 95 1.53 8.50 -16.57
CA PRO A 95 0.30 9.24 -16.21
C PRO A 95 -0.99 8.41 -16.19
N GLU A 96 -1.02 7.37 -17.01
CA GLU A 96 -2.18 6.50 -17.25
C GLU A 96 -2.09 5.20 -16.45
N ARG A 97 -1.10 5.06 -15.57
CA ARG A 97 -0.92 3.86 -14.75
C ARG A 97 -0.98 4.24 -13.27
N PRO A 98 -1.81 3.53 -12.48
CA PRO A 98 -1.84 3.73 -11.04
C PRO A 98 -0.51 3.29 -10.41
N LEU A 99 -0.32 3.69 -9.15
CA LEU A 99 0.70 3.07 -8.30
C LEU A 99 0.56 1.53 -8.34
N PRO A 100 1.65 0.76 -8.48
CA PRO A 100 1.59 -0.69 -8.63
C PRO A 100 1.40 -1.39 -7.28
N THR A 101 0.54 -0.87 -6.40
CA THR A 101 0.27 -1.38 -5.06
C THR A 101 -0.26 -2.81 -5.08
N GLN A 102 -1.15 -3.13 -6.03
CA GLN A 102 -1.68 -4.48 -6.21
C GLN A 102 -0.57 -5.48 -6.60
N ALA A 103 0.27 -5.11 -7.57
CA ALA A 103 1.40 -5.94 -7.97
C ALA A 103 2.41 -6.12 -6.82
N PHE A 104 2.67 -5.05 -6.08
CA PHE A 104 3.57 -5.08 -4.93
C PHE A 104 3.06 -6.03 -3.84
N LEU A 105 1.78 -5.91 -3.45
CA LEU A 105 1.19 -6.79 -2.44
C LEU A 105 1.01 -8.23 -2.92
N ASN A 106 0.79 -8.49 -4.21
CA ASN A 106 0.76 -9.85 -4.76
C ASN A 106 2.13 -10.52 -4.73
N CYS A 107 3.20 -9.78 -5.01
CA CYS A 107 4.56 -10.29 -4.81
C CYS A 107 4.81 -10.65 -3.34
N ILE A 108 4.32 -9.83 -2.41
CA ILE A 108 4.40 -10.12 -0.97
C ILE A 108 3.58 -11.37 -0.63
N ASP A 109 2.36 -11.51 -1.16
CA ASP A 109 1.49 -12.66 -0.87
C ASP A 109 2.15 -13.99 -1.28
N ASP A 110 2.74 -14.04 -2.48
CA ASP A 110 3.50 -15.19 -2.95
C ASP A 110 4.68 -15.55 -2.03
N VAL A 111 5.36 -14.54 -1.49
CA VAL A 111 6.46 -14.72 -0.53
C VAL A 111 5.93 -15.27 0.79
N MET A 112 4.86 -14.68 1.32
CA MET A 112 4.25 -15.11 2.58
C MET A 112 3.71 -16.53 2.47
N ALA A 113 3.10 -16.91 1.36
CA ALA A 113 2.62 -18.26 1.09
C ALA A 113 3.75 -19.30 1.07
N ARG A 114 4.95 -18.92 0.59
CA ARG A 114 6.16 -19.76 0.68
C ARG A 114 6.73 -19.82 2.10
N MET A 115 6.51 -18.81 2.92
CA MET A 115 6.98 -18.75 4.30
C MET A 115 6.09 -19.53 5.27
N GLY A 116 4.79 -19.54 5.03
CA GLY A 116 3.83 -20.18 5.92
C GLY A 116 2.39 -19.91 5.54
N ARG A 117 1.51 -20.14 6.51
CA ARG A 117 0.10 -19.80 6.42
C ARG A 117 -0.13 -18.44 7.10
N LEU A 118 -0.51 -17.45 6.31
CA LEU A 118 -0.78 -16.09 6.77
C LEU A 118 -2.22 -15.95 7.29
N ASN A 119 -2.36 -15.44 8.51
CA ASN A 119 -3.62 -14.94 9.08
C ASN A 119 -3.50 -13.42 9.22
N LEU A 120 -3.76 -12.74 8.10
CA LEU A 120 -3.63 -11.28 8.00
C LEU A 120 -4.73 -10.57 8.79
N LYS A 121 -4.35 -9.57 9.58
CA LYS A 121 -5.26 -8.72 10.37
C LYS A 121 -5.24 -7.25 9.96
N ALA A 122 -4.07 -6.74 9.61
CA ALA A 122 -3.94 -5.40 9.07
C ALA A 122 -2.75 -5.27 8.12
N VAL A 123 -2.80 -4.24 7.28
CA VAL A 123 -1.70 -3.84 6.40
C VAL A 123 -1.49 -2.34 6.54
N GLN A 124 -0.25 -1.90 6.69
CA GLN A 124 0.14 -0.51 6.47
C GLN A 124 0.93 -0.40 5.17
N LEU A 125 0.61 0.56 4.33
CA LEU A 125 1.36 0.88 3.12
C LEU A 125 1.76 2.35 3.12
N LEU A 126 3.06 2.63 3.05
CA LEU A 126 3.52 3.94 2.66
C LEU A 126 3.43 4.06 1.14
N LEU A 127 2.63 5.03 0.69
CA LEU A 127 2.37 5.31 -0.72
C LEU A 127 3.19 6.55 -1.12
N PRO A 128 4.21 6.40 -1.97
CA PRO A 128 5.00 7.53 -2.42
C PRO A 128 4.17 8.31 -3.44
N LEU A 129 3.46 9.33 -2.96
CA LEU A 129 2.73 10.26 -3.81
C LEU A 129 3.54 11.48 -4.32
N PRO A 130 4.89 11.55 -4.36
CA PRO A 130 5.53 12.82 -4.70
C PRO A 130 5.43 13.11 -6.20
N ASN A 131 4.98 14.32 -6.52
CA ASN A 131 5.02 14.95 -7.84
C ASN A 131 4.52 14.08 -9.02
N LEU A 132 3.22 13.83 -9.00
CA LEU A 132 2.35 14.05 -10.15
C LEU A 132 2.38 15.55 -10.60
N GLY A 133 3.56 16.18 -10.67
CA GLY A 133 3.77 17.62 -10.88
C GLY A 133 3.33 18.14 -12.26
N ASP A 134 2.62 17.31 -13.01
CA ASP A 134 1.88 17.70 -14.20
C ASP A 134 0.38 17.63 -13.87
N PRO A 135 -0.31 18.78 -13.76
CA PRO A 135 -1.76 18.87 -13.67
C PRO A 135 -2.50 18.01 -14.70
N ALA A 136 -1.90 17.73 -15.87
CA ALA A 136 -2.46 16.86 -16.89
C ALA A 136 -2.49 15.37 -16.50
N ARG A 137 -1.70 14.93 -15.50
CA ARG A 137 -1.85 13.59 -14.93
C ARG A 137 -3.10 13.49 -14.07
N HIS A 138 -3.46 14.54 -13.35
CA HIS A 138 -4.62 14.54 -12.45
C HIS A 138 -5.96 14.51 -13.20
N SER A 139 -5.95 14.79 -14.51
CA SER A 139 -7.09 14.62 -15.41
C SER A 139 -7.11 13.26 -16.14
N SER A 140 -6.11 12.40 -15.92
CA SER A 140 -6.04 11.05 -16.51
C SER A 140 -7.17 10.18 -15.95
N VAL A 141 -8.26 10.07 -16.70
CA VAL A 141 -9.35 9.10 -16.46
C VAL A 141 -8.81 7.66 -16.54
N GLU A 142 -7.68 7.47 -17.20
CA GLU A 142 -7.15 6.17 -17.59
C GLU A 142 -6.56 5.36 -16.43
N ALA A 143 -5.80 5.96 -15.51
CA ALA A 143 -5.24 5.24 -14.36
C ALA A 143 -6.34 4.64 -13.47
N LEU A 144 -7.39 5.43 -13.19
CA LEU A 144 -8.58 4.94 -12.51
C LEU A 144 -9.35 3.92 -13.37
N GLY A 145 -9.44 4.16 -14.68
CA GLY A 145 -10.08 3.25 -15.63
C GLY A 145 -9.47 1.84 -15.58
N VAL A 146 -8.15 1.72 -15.51
CA VAL A 146 -7.43 0.44 -15.36
C VAL A 146 -7.85 -0.27 -14.07
N LEU A 147 -7.90 0.45 -12.94
CA LEU A 147 -8.33 -0.13 -11.65
C LEU A 147 -9.79 -0.59 -11.68
N LEU A 148 -10.69 0.21 -12.26
CA LEU A 148 -12.11 -0.12 -12.35
C LEU A 148 -12.37 -1.28 -13.31
N GLN A 149 -11.64 -1.38 -14.42
CA GLN A 149 -11.70 -2.52 -15.33
C GLN A 149 -11.24 -3.81 -14.64
N GLY A 150 -10.22 -3.72 -13.79
CA GLY A 150 -9.72 -4.85 -13.01
C GLY A 150 -10.61 -5.26 -11.83
N ALA A 151 -11.52 -4.40 -11.35
CA ALA A 151 -12.31 -4.66 -10.15
C ALA A 151 -13.16 -5.94 -10.23
N GLY A 152 -13.60 -6.32 -11.44
CA GLY A 152 -14.37 -7.54 -11.69
C GLY A 152 -13.66 -8.82 -11.23
N TRP A 153 -12.32 -8.84 -11.30
CA TRP A 153 -11.48 -9.94 -10.82
C TRP A 153 -11.71 -10.25 -9.34
N LEU A 154 -11.84 -9.21 -8.50
CA LEU A 154 -12.01 -9.33 -7.06
C LEU A 154 -13.43 -9.77 -6.67
N THR A 155 -14.38 -9.62 -7.60
CA THR A 155 -15.81 -9.88 -7.37
C THR A 155 -16.30 -11.20 -7.95
N ASP A 156 -15.42 -11.94 -8.65
CA ASP A 156 -15.74 -13.26 -9.23
C ASP A 156 -15.71 -14.37 -8.15
N GLY A 157 -16.53 -14.19 -7.12
CA GLY A 157 -16.61 -15.06 -5.96
C GLY A 157 -17.94 -14.93 -5.22
N PRO A 158 -18.24 -15.85 -4.29
CA PRO A 158 -19.49 -15.78 -3.54
C PRO A 158 -19.50 -14.52 -2.64
N PRO A 159 -20.63 -13.78 -2.54
CA PRO A 159 -20.73 -12.56 -1.72
C PRO A 159 -20.38 -12.77 -0.24
N SER A 160 -20.46 -14.01 0.25
CA SER A 160 -20.08 -14.37 1.63
C SER A 160 -18.58 -14.22 1.93
N ARG A 161 -17.72 -13.99 0.92
CA ARG A 161 -16.30 -13.66 1.13
C ARG A 161 -16.06 -12.20 1.51
N SER A 162 -17.06 -11.36 1.29
CA SER A 162 -17.02 -9.95 1.64
C SER A 162 -16.64 -9.78 3.11
N THR A 163 -15.66 -8.93 3.36
CA THR A 163 -15.11 -8.67 4.68
C THR A 163 -15.22 -7.19 5.01
N HIS A 164 -15.73 -6.87 6.20
CA HIS A 164 -15.74 -5.49 6.67
C HIS A 164 -14.33 -5.02 7.01
N VAL A 165 -13.99 -3.82 6.55
CA VAL A 165 -12.65 -3.25 6.74
C VAL A 165 -12.75 -1.78 7.14
N TRP A 166 -11.86 -1.39 8.04
CA TRP A 166 -11.52 0.00 8.28
C TRP A 166 -10.29 0.35 7.46
N VAL A 167 -10.36 1.48 6.77
CA VAL A 167 -9.24 2.02 6.01
C VAL A 167 -8.97 3.43 6.48
N THR A 168 -7.71 3.76 6.74
CA THR A 168 -7.26 5.12 7.02
C THR A 168 -6.23 5.58 6.01
N LEU A 169 -6.28 6.86 5.68
CA LEU A 169 -5.25 7.57 4.92
C LEU A 169 -4.69 8.65 5.82
N ASP A 170 -3.39 8.63 6.06
CA ASP A 170 -2.69 9.55 6.94
C ASP A 170 -1.64 10.32 6.14
N SER A 171 -1.78 11.64 6.10
CA SER A 171 -0.83 12.55 5.44
C SER A 171 0.13 13.20 6.44
N GLY A 172 0.21 12.67 7.67
CA GLY A 172 1.12 13.13 8.70
C GLY A 172 0.76 14.55 9.11
N GLN A 173 1.68 15.50 8.92
CA GLN A 173 1.51 16.90 9.26
C GLN A 173 0.84 17.74 8.17
N ASP A 174 0.65 17.21 6.96
CA ASP A 174 -0.08 17.92 5.89
C ASP A 174 -1.60 17.80 6.10
N PRO A 175 -2.37 18.90 6.18
CA PRO A 175 -3.82 18.85 6.34
C PRO A 175 -4.60 18.46 5.06
N ALA A 176 -3.94 18.28 3.91
CA ALA A 176 -4.61 18.05 2.62
C ALA A 176 -5.64 16.91 2.66
N ILE A 177 -5.34 15.80 3.35
CA ILE A 177 -6.26 14.65 3.42
C ILE A 177 -7.58 14.99 4.12
N ILE A 178 -7.55 15.89 5.11
CA ILE A 178 -8.75 16.31 5.85
C ILE A 178 -9.71 17.06 4.93
N THR A 179 -9.16 17.93 4.09
CA THR A 179 -9.94 18.69 3.10
C THR A 179 -10.43 17.79 1.97
N ALA A 180 -9.63 16.82 1.53
CA ALA A 180 -9.97 15.92 0.45
C ALA A 180 -11.04 14.88 0.84
N ALA A 181 -11.00 14.37 2.07
CA ALA A 181 -11.78 13.20 2.49
C ALA A 181 -13.31 13.28 2.23
N PRO A 182 -14.01 14.41 2.47
CA PRO A 182 -15.43 14.51 2.13
C PRO A 182 -15.70 14.28 0.64
N HIS A 183 -14.92 14.91 -0.24
CA HIS A 183 -15.04 14.76 -1.69
C HIS A 183 -14.62 13.35 -2.16
N MET A 184 -13.63 12.75 -1.52
CA MET A 184 -13.27 11.35 -1.77
C MET A 184 -14.45 10.42 -1.47
N ARG A 185 -15.17 10.63 -0.35
CA ARG A 185 -16.34 9.82 0.01
C ARG A 185 -17.47 9.95 -1.02
N GLU A 186 -17.82 11.19 -1.39
CA GLU A 186 -18.82 11.45 -2.44
C GLU A 186 -18.44 10.75 -3.74
N TYR A 187 -17.20 10.94 -4.19
CA TYR A 187 -16.70 10.33 -5.41
C TYR A 187 -16.74 8.80 -5.36
N MET A 188 -16.30 8.19 -4.25
CA MET A 188 -16.32 6.74 -4.07
C MET A 188 -17.74 6.15 -4.10
N GLN A 189 -18.77 6.91 -3.70
CA GLN A 189 -20.17 6.48 -3.79
C GLN A 189 -20.71 6.53 -5.23
N GLU A 190 -20.15 7.39 -6.08
CA GLU A 190 -20.53 7.52 -7.49
C GLU A 190 -19.81 6.49 -8.39
N LEU A 191 -18.67 5.96 -7.96
CA LEU A 191 -17.92 4.96 -8.70
C LEU A 191 -18.70 3.64 -8.81
N ARG A 192 -18.86 3.18 -10.05
CA ARG A 192 -19.46 1.88 -10.36
C ARG A 192 -18.43 0.77 -10.23
N GLN A 193 -18.27 0.24 -9.02
CA GLN A 193 -17.46 -0.93 -8.72
C GLN A 193 -18.03 -1.66 -7.50
N ASP A 194 -17.89 -2.98 -7.46
CA ASP A 194 -18.42 -3.82 -6.37
C ASP A 194 -17.29 -4.43 -5.51
N ALA A 195 -16.04 -4.06 -5.78
CA ALA A 195 -14.87 -4.57 -5.06
C ALA A 195 -14.74 -3.97 -3.65
N PHE A 196 -15.14 -2.70 -3.45
CA PHE A 196 -15.21 -2.07 -2.14
C PHE A 196 -16.48 -1.22 -1.99
N LEU A 197 -17.42 -1.68 -1.18
CA LEU A 197 -18.66 -0.97 -0.92
C LEU A 197 -18.53 -0.13 0.35
N MET A 198 -18.41 1.18 0.20
CA MET A 198 -18.32 2.08 1.33
C MET A 198 -19.64 2.12 2.11
N SER A 199 -19.57 1.97 3.43
CA SER A 199 -20.74 2.01 4.30
C SER A 199 -21.30 3.42 4.37
N SER A 200 -22.63 3.54 4.20
CA SER A 200 -23.36 4.79 4.47
C SER A 200 -23.64 5.00 5.96
N ALA A 201 -23.47 3.96 6.78
CA ALA A 201 -23.66 4.01 8.22
C ALA A 201 -22.51 4.76 8.90
N ALA A 202 -22.85 5.61 9.86
CA ALA A 202 -21.95 6.51 10.59
C ALA A 202 -21.00 5.78 11.54
N GLY A 203 -20.08 4.97 11.00
CA GLY A 203 -18.82 4.74 11.68
C GLY A 203 -18.11 6.09 11.74
N THR A 204 -17.93 6.63 12.95
CA THR A 204 -17.20 7.88 13.09
C THR A 204 -15.73 7.60 12.88
N GLU A 205 -14.97 8.60 12.41
CA GLU A 205 -13.51 8.50 12.28
C GLU A 205 -12.84 8.07 13.61
N GLN A 206 -13.51 8.37 14.72
CA GLN A 206 -13.12 8.04 16.08
C GLN A 206 -13.26 6.54 16.42
N ASP A 207 -14.03 5.78 15.64
CA ASP A 207 -14.21 4.34 15.80
C ASP A 207 -13.14 3.53 15.04
N ALA A 208 -12.36 4.17 14.17
CA ALA A 208 -11.32 3.52 13.39
C ALA A 208 -10.17 3.05 14.32
N PRO A 209 -9.75 1.77 14.24
CA PRO A 209 -8.60 1.30 15.01
C PRO A 209 -7.36 2.14 14.74
N VAL A 210 -6.70 2.62 15.79
CA VAL A 210 -5.44 3.34 15.69
C VAL A 210 -4.31 2.33 15.76
N LEU A 211 -3.67 2.12 14.62
CA LEU A 211 -2.39 1.44 14.53
C LEU A 211 -1.29 2.50 14.44
N GLU A 212 -0.31 2.42 15.34
CA GLU A 212 0.86 3.30 15.28
C GLU A 212 1.57 3.10 13.93
N PRO A 213 2.06 4.17 13.28
CA PRO A 213 2.85 4.05 12.07
C PRO A 213 4.06 3.14 12.30
N ALA A 214 4.11 1.99 11.63
CA ALA A 214 5.31 1.14 11.58
C ALA A 214 6.35 1.66 10.56
N VAL A 215 6.34 2.97 10.32
CA VAL A 215 7.17 3.67 9.33
C VAL A 215 7.86 4.82 10.04
N TRP A 216 9.17 4.96 9.84
CA TRP A 216 9.94 6.05 10.45
C TRP A 216 9.43 7.42 10.00
N ASP A 217 9.32 8.37 10.94
CA ASP A 217 8.81 9.71 10.66
C ASP A 217 9.60 10.44 9.56
N ASP A 218 10.88 10.13 9.36
CA ASP A 218 11.71 10.74 8.32
C ASP A 218 11.37 10.26 6.89
N ALA A 219 10.63 9.15 6.74
CA ALA A 219 10.28 8.56 5.44
C ALA A 219 9.00 9.16 4.81
N TRP A 220 8.25 9.98 5.56
CA TRP A 220 6.99 10.58 5.15
C TRP A 220 6.74 11.88 5.94
N PRO A 221 5.63 12.63 5.75
CA PRO A 221 5.37 13.85 6.52
C PRO A 221 5.01 13.61 8.00
N GLY A 222 5.60 12.62 8.67
CA GLY A 222 5.31 12.27 10.05
C GLY A 222 5.72 13.35 11.06
N PRO A 223 5.32 13.22 12.34
CA PRO A 223 4.40 12.22 12.89
C PRO A 223 2.94 12.38 12.43
N SER A 224 2.16 11.31 12.60
CA SER A 224 0.71 11.23 12.33
C SER A 224 -0.06 12.35 13.03
N LYS A 225 -0.78 13.18 12.25
CA LYS A 225 -1.65 14.25 12.77
C LYS A 225 -2.93 14.43 11.96
N HIS A 226 -2.88 14.22 10.66
CA HIS A 226 -3.98 14.40 9.74
C HIS A 226 -4.32 13.07 9.09
N ARG A 227 -5.45 12.51 9.51
CA ARG A 227 -5.94 11.20 9.09
C ARG A 227 -7.37 11.32 8.61
N ALA A 228 -7.76 10.49 7.65
CA ALA A 228 -9.15 10.29 7.27
C ALA A 228 -9.47 8.81 7.31
N ALA A 229 -10.63 8.45 7.85
CA ALA A 229 -11.12 7.08 7.89
C ALA A 229 -12.27 6.82 6.92
N PHE A 230 -12.29 5.59 6.40
CA PHE A 230 -13.28 5.01 5.50
C PHE A 230 -13.64 3.63 6.06
N HIS A 231 -14.92 3.29 6.02
CA HIS A 231 -15.41 1.99 6.48
C HIS A 231 -16.28 1.38 5.38
N GLY A 232 -16.13 0.09 5.13
CA GLY A 232 -16.83 -0.58 4.04
C GLY A 232 -16.68 -2.08 4.04
N ALA A 233 -17.25 -2.69 3.01
CA ALA A 233 -17.14 -4.10 2.72
C ALA A 233 -16.20 -4.28 1.51
N LEU A 234 -15.06 -4.93 1.72
CA LEU A 234 -14.14 -5.35 0.66
C LEU A 234 -14.54 -6.75 0.18
N ALA A 235 -14.61 -6.96 -1.14
CA ALA A 235 -15.11 -8.19 -1.75
C ALA A 235 -14.45 -9.47 -1.22
N GLU A 236 -13.15 -9.37 -0.86
CA GLU A 236 -12.44 -10.38 -0.10
C GLU A 236 -11.31 -9.75 0.72
N TRP A 237 -10.90 -10.42 1.80
CA TRP A 237 -9.73 -10.02 2.58
C TRP A 237 -8.48 -10.76 2.08
N SER A 238 -7.85 -10.20 1.05
CA SER A 238 -6.61 -10.67 0.44
C SER A 238 -5.63 -9.50 0.23
N LEU A 239 -4.34 -9.79 0.11
CA LEU A 239 -3.35 -8.78 -0.25
C LEU A 239 -3.60 -8.20 -1.65
N ASP A 240 -4.19 -8.98 -2.56
CA ASP A 240 -4.62 -8.53 -3.89
C ASP A 240 -5.70 -7.43 -3.78
N ALA A 241 -6.78 -7.70 -3.03
CA ALA A 241 -7.88 -6.77 -2.83
C ALA A 241 -7.47 -5.51 -2.05
N VAL A 242 -6.62 -5.66 -1.02
CA VAL A 242 -6.07 -4.53 -0.26
C VAL A 242 -5.18 -3.67 -1.15
N GLY A 243 -4.36 -4.29 -2.01
CA GLY A 243 -3.46 -3.58 -2.91
C GLY A 243 -4.24 -2.80 -3.97
N TRP A 244 -5.30 -3.39 -4.52
CA TRP A 244 -6.23 -2.69 -5.40
C TRP A 244 -6.89 -1.50 -4.70
N LEU A 245 -7.38 -1.67 -3.47
CA LEU A 245 -8.03 -0.59 -2.71
C LEU A 245 -7.05 0.56 -2.39
N ALA A 246 -5.81 0.24 -2.02
CA ALA A 246 -4.76 1.22 -1.78
C ALA A 246 -4.48 2.07 -3.04
N GLY A 247 -4.37 1.41 -4.21
CA GLY A 247 -4.18 2.10 -5.48
C GLY A 247 -5.39 2.95 -5.87
N LEU A 248 -6.60 2.44 -5.66
CA LEU A 248 -7.83 3.21 -5.90
C LEU A 248 -7.89 4.47 -5.05
N LEU A 249 -7.69 4.33 -3.73
CA LEU A 249 -7.78 5.46 -2.82
C LEU A 249 -6.64 6.46 -3.01
N SER A 250 -5.45 6.02 -3.43
CA SER A 250 -4.37 6.95 -3.79
C SER A 250 -4.72 7.80 -5.02
N GLU A 251 -5.30 7.18 -6.06
CA GLU A 251 -5.73 7.91 -7.26
C GLU A 251 -6.87 8.89 -6.94
N VAL A 252 -7.82 8.47 -6.10
CA VAL A 252 -8.91 9.33 -5.64
C VAL A 252 -8.37 10.48 -4.79
N ALA A 253 -7.45 10.24 -3.86
CA ALA A 253 -6.83 11.28 -3.05
C ALA A 253 -6.06 12.29 -3.92
N ALA A 254 -5.27 11.80 -4.88
CA ALA A 254 -4.52 12.65 -5.80
C ALA A 254 -5.42 13.57 -6.64
N ARG A 255 -6.59 13.07 -7.09
CA ARG A 255 -7.60 13.88 -7.80
C ARG A 255 -8.24 14.95 -6.94
N GLN A 256 -8.28 14.75 -5.63
CA GLN A 256 -8.78 15.72 -4.65
C GLN A 256 -7.66 16.64 -4.10
N GLY A 257 -6.48 16.65 -4.74
CA GLY A 257 -5.39 17.59 -4.44
C GLY A 257 -4.40 17.11 -3.38
N VAL A 258 -4.39 15.83 -3.01
CA VAL A 258 -3.39 15.27 -2.10
C VAL A 258 -2.13 14.89 -2.89
N HIS A 259 -1.01 15.53 -2.57
CA HIS A 259 0.26 15.38 -3.31
C HIS A 259 1.45 15.03 -2.41
N THR A 260 1.17 14.74 -1.14
CA THR A 260 2.15 14.27 -0.17
C THR A 260 2.03 12.77 0.04
N PRO A 261 3.13 12.07 0.38
CA PRO A 261 3.06 10.65 0.68
C PRO A 261 1.97 10.32 1.70
N LEU A 262 1.21 9.26 1.45
CA LEU A 262 0.14 8.81 2.31
C LEU A 262 0.52 7.49 2.98
N LEU A 263 0.32 7.40 4.28
CA LEU A 263 0.28 6.12 4.98
C LEU A 263 -1.16 5.59 4.92
N PHE A 264 -1.36 4.59 4.06
CA PHE A 264 -2.60 3.81 4.01
C PHE A 264 -2.54 2.74 5.10
N THR A 265 -3.62 2.58 5.87
CA THR A 265 -3.77 1.45 6.80
C THR A 265 -5.10 0.76 6.53
N ALA A 266 -5.11 -0.55 6.31
CA ALA A 266 -6.33 -1.36 6.27
C ALA A 266 -6.34 -2.33 7.44
N VAL A 267 -7.45 -2.37 8.18
CA VAL A 267 -7.68 -3.27 9.31
C VAL A 267 -8.95 -4.05 9.06
N LYS A 268 -8.87 -5.37 9.22
CA LYS A 268 -10.05 -6.24 9.18
C LYS A 268 -10.91 -6.00 10.43
N ALA A 269 -12.18 -5.65 10.24
CA ALA A 269 -13.15 -5.44 11.30
C ALA A 269 -13.71 -6.77 11.85
#